data_AF-A0A434U9M9-F1
#
_entry.id   AF-A0A434U9M9-F1
#
_cell.length_a   1.000
_cell.length_b   1.000
_cell.length_c   1.000
_cell.angle_alpha   90.00
_cell.angle_beta   90.00
_cell.angle_gamma   90.00
#
_symmetry.space_group_name_H-M   'P 1'
#
loop_
_entity.id
_entity.type
_entity.pdbx_description
1 polymer ?
#
loop_
_entity_poly.entity_id
_entity_poly.type
_entity_poly.pdbx_seq_one_letter_code
_entity_poly.pdbx_strand_id
1 'polypeptide(L)'
;MEQALETASHGERVKQKIVEMGLRLWRVDPSYVTARRIAHELGMTHSAVLYHFGFTAELVNTIAYHAVKQGDARVIVHLIAMNHKAVAHLTDAQRLEFMRIARKG
;
A
#
# COMPACT_ATOMS: atom_id res chain seq x y z
N MET A 1 -6.59 10.30 15.47
CA MET A 1 -5.63 10.24 14.33
C MET A 1 -5.96 11.26 13.23
N GLU A 2 -6.81 12.26 13.51
CA GLU A 2 -7.39 13.17 12.51
C GLU A 2 -6.64 14.52 12.39
N GLN A 3 -5.87 14.91 13.41
CA GLN A 3 -5.19 16.21 13.49
C GLN A 3 -3.87 16.32 12.68
N ALA A 4 -3.27 15.22 12.21
CA ALA A 4 -1.97 15.28 11.53
C ALA A 4 -2.04 15.64 10.04
N LEU A 5 -3.23 15.63 9.42
CA LEU A 5 -3.41 15.92 8.00
C LEU A 5 -3.74 17.38 7.69
N GLU A 6 -4.09 18.19 8.71
CA GLU A 6 -4.51 19.59 8.51
C GLU A 6 -3.36 20.50 8.05
N THR A 7 -2.11 20.18 8.38
CA THR A 7 -0.91 20.92 7.96
C THR A 7 -0.21 20.36 6.73
N ALA A 8 -0.65 19.20 6.22
CA ALA A 8 -0.03 18.56 5.06
C ALA A 8 -0.32 19.36 3.78
N SER A 9 0.69 19.48 2.92
CA SER A 9 0.54 20.09 1.59
C SER A 9 -0.51 19.35 0.76
N HIS A 10 -1.06 20.02 -0.25
CA HIS A 10 -2.01 19.38 -1.17
C HIS A 10 -1.41 18.11 -1.81
N GLY A 11 -0.14 18.17 -2.21
CA GLY A 11 0.58 17.04 -2.81
C GLY A 11 0.70 15.84 -1.87
N GLU A 12 0.96 16.05 -0.58
CA GLU A 12 1.04 14.96 0.42
C GLU A 12 -0.33 14.30 0.64
N ARG A 13 -1.41 15.09 0.67
CA ARG A 13 -2.78 14.56 0.78
C ARG A 13 -3.14 13.71 -0.44
N VAL A 14 -2.76 14.14 -1.65
CA VAL A 14 -2.97 13.36 -2.89
C VAL A 14 -2.15 12.07 -2.85
N LYS A 15 -0.88 12.15 -2.46
CA LYS A 15 -0.01 10.97 -2.30
C LYS A 15 -0.62 9.96 -1.33
N GLN A 16 -1.13 10.43 -0.19
CA GLN A 16 -1.79 9.56 0.80
C GLN A 16 -3.05 8.90 0.24
N LYS A 17 -3.91 9.64 -0.49
CA LYS A 17 -5.09 9.06 -1.16
C LYS A 17 -4.71 7.97 -2.17
N ILE A 18 -3.64 8.18 -2.93
CA ILE A 18 -3.11 7.19 -3.89
C ILE A 18 -2.69 5.91 -3.16
N VAL A 19 -1.93 6.06 -2.07
CA VAL A 19 -1.45 4.91 -1.28
C VAL A 19 -2.62 4.15 -0.66
N GLU A 20 -3.60 4.85 -0.10
CA GLU A 20 -4.80 4.23 0.49
C GLU A 20 -5.64 3.48 -0.54
N MET A 21 -5.82 4.07 -1.73
CA MET A 21 -6.53 3.38 -2.83
C MET A 21 -5.75 2.16 -3.30
N GLY A 22 -4.43 2.27 -3.45
CA GLY A 22 -3.56 1.15 -3.78
C GLY A 22 -3.67 0.00 -2.76
N LEU A 23 -3.70 0.33 -1.47
CA LEU A 23 -3.88 -0.65 -0.40
C LEU A 23 -5.25 -1.34 -0.48
N ARG A 24 -6.33 -0.59 -0.74
CA ARG A 24 -7.67 -1.15 -0.93
C ARG A 24 -7.72 -2.12 -2.12
N LEU A 25 -7.10 -1.76 -3.25
CA LEU A 25 -7.02 -2.63 -4.42
C LEU A 25 -6.21 -3.90 -4.12
N TRP A 26 -5.09 -3.78 -3.40
CA TRP A 26 -4.25 -4.94 -3.04
C TRP A 26 -5.01 -5.96 -2.19
N ARG A 27 -5.85 -5.50 -1.25
CA ARG A 27 -6.69 -6.41 -0.44
C ARG A 27 -7.59 -7.28 -1.29
N VAL A 28 -8.04 -6.78 -2.45
CA VAL A 28 -8.82 -7.56 -3.42
C VAL A 28 -7.89 -8.51 -4.18
N ASP A 29 -6.92 -7.94 -4.90
CA ASP A 29 -5.94 -8.69 -5.70
C ASP A 29 -4.67 -7.85 -5.89
N PRO A 30 -3.46 -8.39 -5.59
CA PRO A 30 -2.20 -7.69 -5.83
C PRO A 30 -2.02 -7.17 -7.27
N SER A 31 -2.53 -7.90 -8.27
CA SER A 31 -2.45 -7.52 -9.69
C SER A 31 -3.25 -6.27 -10.04
N TYR A 32 -4.19 -5.86 -9.16
CA TYR A 32 -4.99 -4.66 -9.36
C TYR A 32 -4.22 -3.37 -9.02
N VAL A 33 -3.09 -3.50 -8.32
CA VAL A 33 -2.24 -2.38 -7.91
C VAL A 33 -1.44 -1.86 -9.10
N THR A 34 -2.12 -1.10 -9.97
CA THR A 34 -1.51 -0.43 -11.12
C THR A 34 -1.80 1.06 -11.05
N ALA A 35 -0.85 1.89 -11.49
CA ALA A 35 -1.05 3.33 -11.53
C ALA A 35 -2.27 3.74 -12.38
N ARG A 36 -2.56 3.00 -13.47
CA ARG A 36 -3.74 3.24 -14.31
C ARG A 36 -5.04 3.00 -13.55
N ARG A 37 -5.16 1.86 -12.86
CA ARG A 37 -6.40 1.54 -12.13
C ARG A 37 -6.59 2.46 -10.93
N ILE A 38 -5.53 2.71 -10.17
CA ILE A 38 -5.58 3.68 -9.06
C ILE A 38 -6.03 5.06 -9.57
N ALA A 39 -5.49 5.50 -10.71
CA ALA A 39 -5.87 6.77 -11.29
C ALA A 39 -7.36 6.80 -11.67
N HIS A 40 -7.86 5.73 -12.29
CA HIS A 40 -9.27 5.57 -12.64
C HIS A 40 -10.19 5.66 -11.40
N GLU A 41 -9.89 4.90 -10.34
CA GLU A 41 -10.68 4.89 -9.10
C GLU A 41 -10.69 6.26 -8.39
N LEU A 42 -9.65 7.08 -8.60
CA LEU A 42 -9.53 8.40 -7.99
C LEU A 42 -9.93 9.55 -8.93
N GLY A 43 -10.41 9.27 -10.14
CA GLY A 43 -10.77 10.30 -11.12
C GLY A 43 -9.59 11.18 -11.57
N MET A 44 -8.38 10.61 -11.61
CA MET A 44 -7.14 11.30 -12.01
C MET A 44 -6.49 10.61 -13.21
N THR A 45 -5.43 11.21 -13.75
CA THR A 45 -4.67 10.62 -14.87
C THR A 45 -3.58 9.67 -14.37
N HIS A 46 -3.20 8.71 -15.20
CA HIS A 46 -2.05 7.83 -14.94
C HIS A 46 -0.77 8.65 -14.67
N SER A 47 -0.53 9.70 -15.46
CA SER A 47 0.62 10.59 -15.29
C SER A 47 0.59 11.37 -13.97
N ALA A 48 -0.59 11.78 -13.48
CA ALA A 48 -0.72 12.44 -12.19
C ALA A 48 -0.34 11.50 -11.02
N VAL A 49 -0.66 10.21 -11.13
CA VAL A 49 -0.16 9.22 -10.16
C VAL A 49 1.36 9.13 -10.25
N LEU A 50 1.92 8.90 -11.44
CA LEU A 50 3.37 8.73 -11.57
C LEU A 50 4.17 9.99 -11.21
N TYR A 51 3.60 11.19 -11.33
CA TYR A 51 4.22 12.43 -10.86
C TYR A 51 4.65 12.35 -9.39
N HIS A 52 3.88 11.67 -8.53
CA HIS A 52 4.19 11.55 -7.10
C HIS A 52 5.16 10.42 -6.74
N PHE A 53 5.34 9.43 -7.62
CA PHE A 53 6.11 8.21 -7.32
C PHE A 53 7.25 7.93 -8.31
N GLY A 54 7.35 8.70 -9.40
CA GLY A 54 8.31 8.48 -10.49
C GLY A 54 7.90 7.32 -11.40
N PHE A 55 7.81 6.10 -10.85
CA PHE A 55 7.51 4.89 -11.61
C PHE A 55 6.70 3.87 -10.79
N THR A 56 6.08 2.91 -11.49
CA THR A 56 5.15 1.94 -10.89
C THR A 56 5.76 1.12 -9.76
N ALA A 57 7.05 0.75 -9.84
CA ALA A 57 7.68 -0.02 -8.77
C ALA A 57 7.77 0.77 -7.45
N GLU A 58 8.06 2.07 -7.48
CA GLU A 58 8.08 2.91 -6.27
C GLU A 58 6.68 3.14 -5.70
N LEU A 59 5.66 3.21 -6.54
CA LEU A 59 4.27 3.22 -6.10
C LEU A 59 3.94 1.94 -5.31
N VAL A 60 4.24 0.78 -5.89
CA VAL A 60 3.99 -0.53 -5.26
C VAL A 60 4.80 -0.67 -3.97
N ASN A 61 6.08 -0.28 -3.98
CA ASN A 61 6.94 -0.27 -2.78
C ASN A 61 6.31 0.59 -1.69
N THR A 62 5.90 1.82 -2.02
CA THR A 62 5.31 2.74 -1.05
C THR A 62 4.04 2.16 -0.44
N ILE A 63 3.17 1.53 -1.24
CA ILE A 63 1.96 0.86 -0.76
C ILE A 63 2.33 -0.32 0.15
N ALA A 64 3.33 -1.13 -0.22
CA ALA A 64 3.79 -2.26 0.58
C ALA A 64 4.32 -1.82 1.95
N TYR A 65 5.16 -0.79 2.00
CA TYR A 65 5.64 -0.22 3.28
C TYR A 65 4.50 0.36 4.10
N HIS A 66 3.52 0.99 3.45
CA HIS A 66 2.33 1.50 4.13
C HIS A 66 1.47 0.38 4.72
N ALA A 67 1.29 -0.73 4.00
CA ALA A 67 0.58 -1.91 4.50
C ALA A 67 1.23 -2.47 5.77
N VAL A 68 2.57 -2.58 5.78
CA VAL A 68 3.32 -3.04 6.96
C VAL A 68 3.16 -2.06 8.12
N LYS A 69 3.27 -0.75 7.86
CA LYS A 69 3.06 0.29 8.87
C LYS A 69 1.65 0.25 9.49
N GLN A 70 0.63 -0.08 8.71
CA GLN A 70 -0.75 -0.23 9.20
C GLN A 70 -1.03 -1.59 9.87
N GLY A 71 -0.11 -2.56 9.77
CA GLY A 71 -0.36 -3.92 10.24
C GLY A 71 -1.42 -4.66 9.42
N ASP A 72 -1.54 -4.36 8.12
CA ASP A 72 -2.53 -4.98 7.23
C ASP A 72 -2.16 -6.45 6.96
N ALA A 73 -2.67 -7.36 7.80
CA ALA A 73 -2.32 -8.77 7.75
C ALA A 73 -2.55 -9.40 6.37
N ARG A 74 -3.63 -9.02 5.67
CA ARG A 74 -4.00 -9.59 4.36
C ARG A 74 -3.00 -9.23 3.28
N VAL A 75 -2.50 -7.99 3.28
CA VAL A 75 -1.45 -7.58 2.34
C VAL A 75 -0.08 -8.08 2.79
N ILE A 76 0.22 -8.06 4.08
CA ILE A 76 1.50 -8.54 4.64
C ILE A 76 1.75 -10.01 4.29
N VAL A 77 0.74 -10.89 4.30
CA VAL A 77 0.94 -12.29 3.89
C VAL A 77 1.32 -12.44 2.42
N HIS A 78 0.76 -11.61 1.53
CA HIS A 78 1.18 -11.57 0.12
C HIS A 78 2.64 -11.10 0.01
N LEU A 79 3.01 -10.05 0.75
CA LEU A 79 4.40 -9.55 0.79
C LEU A 79 5.39 -10.60 1.31
N ILE A 80 4.99 -11.42 2.30
CA ILE A 80 5.81 -12.53 2.79
C ILE A 80 5.99 -13.59 1.70
N ALA A 81 4.90 -14.00 1.03
CA ALA A 81 4.95 -14.99 -0.04
C ALA A 81 5.82 -14.53 -1.23
N MET A 82 5.82 -13.23 -1.53
CA MET A 82 6.64 -12.62 -2.59
C MET A 82 8.07 -12.29 -2.16
N ASN A 83 8.45 -12.57 -0.90
CA ASN A 83 9.72 -12.17 -0.30
C ASN A 83 10.04 -10.67 -0.49
N HIS A 84 9.04 -9.81 -0.30
CA HIS A 84 9.16 -8.38 -0.53
C HIS A 84 10.03 -7.69 0.54
N LYS A 85 10.85 -6.70 0.16
CA LYS A 85 11.76 -5.98 1.09
C LYS A 85 11.04 -5.29 2.25
N ALA A 86 9.78 -4.90 2.05
CA ALA A 86 8.97 -4.26 3.10
C ALA A 86 8.79 -5.12 4.36
N VAL A 87 8.85 -6.45 4.25
CA VAL A 87 8.72 -7.38 5.38
C VAL A 87 10.06 -7.94 5.86
N ALA A 88 11.19 -7.45 5.34
CA ALA A 88 12.53 -7.96 5.67
C ALA A 88 12.87 -7.84 7.17
N HIS A 89 12.30 -6.86 7.86
CA HIS A 89 12.50 -6.63 9.29
C HIS A 89 11.58 -7.47 10.20
N LEU A 90 10.60 -8.21 9.64
CA LEU A 90 9.69 -9.04 10.43
C LEU A 90 10.37 -10.35 10.83
N THR A 91 10.31 -10.66 12.12
CA THR A 91 10.76 -11.95 12.66
C THR A 91 9.83 -13.08 12.24
N ASP A 92 10.29 -14.33 12.35
CA ASP A 92 9.47 -15.51 12.03
C ASP A 92 8.19 -15.59 12.89
N ALA A 93 8.29 -15.21 14.17
CA ALA A 93 7.13 -15.14 15.06
C ALA A 93 6.09 -14.10 14.57
N GLN A 94 6.55 -12.93 14.14
CA GLN A 94 5.66 -11.89 13.59
C GLN A 94 5.02 -12.34 12.27
N ARG A 95 5.81 -12.96 11.38
CA ARG A 95 5.33 -13.50 10.10
C ARG A 95 4.24 -14.56 10.33
N LEU A 96 4.46 -15.47 11.28
CA LEU A 96 3.49 -16.50 11.64
C LEU A 96 2.19 -15.89 12.19
N GLU A 97 2.29 -14.86 13.03
CA GLU A 97 1.11 -14.19 13.59
C GLU A 97 0.28 -13.51 12.49
N PHE A 98 0.90 -12.82 11.53
CA PHE A 98 0.18 -12.25 10.39
C PHE A 98 -0.50 -13.32 9.52
N MET A 99 0.17 -14.45 9.29
CA MET A 99 -0.45 -15.59 8.60
C MET A 99 -1.64 -16.18 9.36
N ARG A 100 -1.60 -16.17 10.69
CA ARG A 100 -2.70 -16.64 11.54
C ARG A 100 -3.89 -15.69 11.50
N ILE A 101 -3.64 -14.38 11.56
CA ILE A 101 -4.68 -13.34 11.49
C ILE A 101 -5.38 -13.38 10.13
N ALA A 102 -4.63 -13.45 9.04
CA ALA A 102 -5.17 -13.45 7.68
C ALA A 102 -6.06 -14.67 7.34
N ARG A 103 -5.95 -15.78 8.10
CA ARG A 103 -6.84 -16.95 7.93
C ARG A 103 -8.18 -16.82 8.66
N LYS A 104 -8.32 -15.86 9.58
CA LYS A 104 -9.50 -15.71 10.44
C LYS A 104 -10.50 -14.65 9.97
N GLY A 105 -10.10 -13.78 9.05
CA GLY A 105 -10.95 -12.72 8.47
C GLY A 105 -11.14 -12.93 6.99
#